data_AF-A0A7S6US50-F1
#
_entry.id   AF-A0A7S6US50-F1
#
_cell.length_a   1.000
_cell.length_b   1.000
_cell.length_c   1.000
_cell.angle_alpha   90.00
_cell.angle_beta   90.00
_cell.angle_gamma   90.00
#
_symmetry.space_group_name_H-M   'P 1'
#
loop_
_entity.id
_entity.type
_entity.pdbx_description
1 polymer ?
#
loop_
_entity_poly.entity_id
_entity_poly.type
_entity_poly.pdbx_seq_one_letter_code
_entity_poly.pdbx_strand_id
1 'polypeptide(L)'
;MSIFLKRSVVAVDDWLKPIRILGTVFGIAAAFATGALLITILNVKYYWESYSFCMQLSCLAQFPDAFRVQLDLLGAGGKLATLVALVLGPYAALKGYLSTASAEAFGNHIAHLNFFESFIRAELDKRERISKGAVDIYSLYRLMFPEADGRAIHASPEFLRRVGFLCNSIEASSQCFSSAETKFRFDVHRRAITQILLDLYITQHNSPRIDFLEAEDQLLDFLCMLSRVFGERGAEVAIPKRLYR
;
A
#
# COMPACT_ATOMS: atom_id res chain seq x y z
N MET A 1 -10.99 -18.34 17.78
CA MET A 1 -11.20 -16.91 18.07
C MET A 1 -12.52 -16.50 17.41
N SER A 2 -13.53 -16.19 18.22
CA SER A 2 -14.93 -16.51 17.91
C SER A 2 -15.61 -15.54 16.92
N ILE A 3 -16.57 -16.07 16.17
CA ILE A 3 -17.49 -15.34 15.27
C ILE A 3 -18.14 -14.14 15.98
N PHE A 4 -18.34 -14.27 17.29
CA PHE A 4 -18.89 -13.22 18.16
C PHE A 4 -17.99 -11.99 18.23
N LEU A 5 -16.67 -12.18 18.39
CA LEU A 5 -15.69 -11.09 18.39
C LEU A 5 -15.69 -10.35 17.06
N LYS A 6 -15.69 -11.08 15.93
CA LYS A 6 -15.72 -10.48 14.58
C LYS A 6 -16.99 -9.66 14.37
N ARG A 7 -18.15 -10.14 14.85
CA ARG A 7 -19.43 -9.44 14.75
C ARG A 7 -19.47 -8.19 15.63
N SER A 8 -18.95 -8.25 16.86
CA SER A 8 -18.84 -7.10 17.74
C SER A 8 -17.89 -6.03 17.18
N VAL A 9 -16.75 -6.44 16.62
CA VAL A 9 -15.82 -5.50 15.96
C VAL A 9 -16.50 -4.81 14.78
N VAL A 10 -17.17 -5.54 13.90
CA VAL A 10 -17.88 -4.93 12.75
C VAL A 10 -18.98 -3.98 13.21
N ALA A 11 -19.75 -4.33 14.25
CA ALA A 11 -20.80 -3.46 14.77
C ALA A 11 -20.24 -2.16 15.38
N VAL A 12 -19.15 -2.25 16.12
CA VAL A 12 -18.43 -1.09 16.67
C VAL A 12 -17.85 -0.23 15.56
N ASP A 13 -17.29 -0.86 14.53
CA ASP A 13 -16.69 -0.20 13.38
C ASP A 13 -17.71 0.58 12.53
N ASP A 14 -18.91 0.01 12.37
CA ASP A 14 -20.05 0.68 11.72
C ASP A 14 -20.66 1.80 12.57
N TRP A 15 -20.55 1.70 13.90
CA TRP A 15 -20.99 2.75 14.81
C TRP A 15 -20.02 3.93 14.83
N LEU A 16 -18.72 3.69 14.64
CA LEU A 16 -17.65 4.69 14.62
C LEU A 16 -17.59 5.55 13.34
N LYS A 17 -18.62 5.48 12.49
CA LYS A 17 -18.72 6.39 11.34
C LYS A 17 -18.81 7.84 11.84
N PRO A 18 -18.10 8.80 11.21
CA PRO A 18 -18.09 10.20 11.66
C PRO A 18 -19.48 10.80 11.88
N ILE A 19 -20.43 10.44 11.02
CA ILE A 19 -21.82 10.91 11.10
C ILE A 19 -22.55 10.44 12.37
N ARG A 20 -22.23 9.23 12.86
CA ARG A 20 -22.83 8.64 14.06
C ARG A 20 -22.17 9.16 15.33
N ILE A 21 -20.86 9.41 15.29
CA ILE A 21 -20.14 10.08 16.39
C ILE A 21 -20.71 11.50 16.57
N LEU A 22 -20.84 12.25 15.48
CA LEU A 22 -21.44 13.58 15.48
C LEU A 22 -22.87 13.54 16.03
N GLY A 23 -23.69 12.60 15.56
CA GLY A 23 -25.05 12.39 16.06
C GLY A 23 -25.10 12.06 17.56
N THR A 24 -24.12 11.32 18.08
CA THR A 24 -24.04 10.97 19.51
C THR A 24 -23.68 12.19 20.35
N VAL A 25 -22.72 13.01 19.91
CA VAL A 25 -22.35 14.26 20.58
C VAL A 25 -23.53 15.22 20.64
N PHE A 26 -24.23 15.42 19.51
CA PHE A 26 -25.44 16.25 19.47
C PHE A 26 -26.58 15.65 20.31
N GLY A 27 -26.75 14.33 20.29
CA GLY A 27 -27.76 13.64 21.09
C GLY A 27 -27.55 13.83 22.59
N ILE A 28 -26.30 13.74 23.06
CA ILE A 28 -25.93 14.04 24.46
C ILE A 28 -26.28 15.50 24.76
N ALA A 29 -25.80 16.45 23.97
CA ALA A 29 -26.08 17.87 24.20
C ALA A 29 -27.60 18.17 24.25
N ALA A 30 -28.36 17.60 23.32
CA ALA A 30 -29.82 17.74 23.27
C ALA A 30 -30.52 17.11 24.48
N ALA A 31 -30.07 15.94 24.96
CA ALA A 31 -30.64 15.28 26.14
C ALA A 31 -30.43 16.10 27.42
N PHE A 32 -29.25 16.69 27.60
CA PHE A 32 -28.99 17.56 28.75
C PHE A 32 -29.73 18.90 28.65
N ALA A 33 -29.84 19.49 27.45
CA ALA A 33 -30.61 20.70 27.23
C ALA A 33 -32.11 20.50 27.45
N THR A 34 -32.67 19.40 26.96
CA THR A 34 -34.07 19.04 27.20
C THR A 34 -34.34 18.76 28.68
N GLY A 35 -33.41 18.08 29.37
CA GLY A 35 -33.47 17.91 30.83
C GLY A 35 -33.48 19.26 31.58
N ALA A 36 -32.61 20.20 31.20
CA ALA A 36 -32.57 21.53 31.80
C ALA A 36 -33.87 22.33 31.57
N LEU A 37 -34.45 22.23 30.37
CA LEU A 37 -35.75 22.82 30.05
C LEU A 37 -36.88 22.18 30.87
N LEU A 38 -36.88 20.85 31.00
CA LEU A 38 -37.91 20.13 31.75
C LEU A 38 -37.89 20.50 33.24
N ILE A 39 -36.70 20.60 33.85
CA ILE A 39 -36.54 21.08 35.24
C ILE A 39 -37.11 22.50 35.38
N THR A 40 -36.87 23.36 34.39
CA THR A 40 -37.35 24.75 34.39
C THR A 40 -38.89 24.80 34.28
N ILE A 41 -39.48 23.99 33.41
CA ILE A 41 -40.94 23.91 33.24
C ILE A 41 -41.62 23.38 34.51
N LEU A 42 -41.07 22.33 35.13
CA LEU A 42 -41.64 21.76 36.36
C LEU A 42 -41.61 22.73 37.53
N ASN A 43 -40.61 23.60 37.61
CA ASN A 43 -40.44 24.57 38.68
C ASN A 43 -40.95 25.98 38.31
N VAL A 44 -41.71 26.13 37.23
CA VAL A 44 -42.10 27.46 36.70
C VAL A 44 -42.87 28.30 37.73
N LYS A 45 -43.71 27.65 38.55
CA LYS A 45 -44.50 28.32 39.60
C LYS A 45 -43.60 28.89 40.70
N TYR A 46 -42.59 28.13 41.12
CA TYR A 46 -41.60 28.59 42.10
C TYR A 46 -40.82 29.81 41.59
N TYR A 47 -40.42 29.79 40.32
CA TYR A 47 -39.72 30.91 39.70
C TYR A 47 -40.59 32.16 39.56
N TRP A 48 -41.87 32.00 39.22
CA TRP A 48 -42.81 33.11 39.04
C TRP A 48 -43.22 33.76 40.37
N GLU A 49 -43.31 32.98 41.45
CA GLU A 49 -43.63 33.50 42.80
C GLU A 49 -42.40 34.12 43.50
N SER A 50 -41.20 33.61 43.24
CA SER A 50 -39.98 34.03 43.94
C SER A 50 -39.25 35.20 43.28
N TYR A 51 -39.45 35.41 41.97
CA TYR A 51 -38.73 36.43 41.20
C TYR A 51 -39.69 37.28 40.37
N SER A 52 -39.58 38.60 40.51
CA SER A 52 -40.25 39.55 39.62
C SER A 52 -39.42 39.77 38.35
N PHE A 53 -40.09 40.04 37.23
CA PHE A 53 -39.42 40.33 35.97
C PHE A 53 -38.51 41.56 36.11
N CYS A 54 -37.20 41.36 35.97
CA CYS A 54 -36.21 42.43 36.11
C CYS A 54 -35.13 42.30 35.03
N MET A 55 -34.88 43.41 34.32
CA MET A 55 -33.86 43.54 33.27
C MET A 55 -32.67 44.42 33.71
N GLN A 56 -32.51 44.69 35.00
CA GLN A 56 -31.35 45.43 35.50
C GLN A 56 -30.11 44.53 35.59
N LEU A 57 -28.92 45.13 35.45
CA LEU A 57 -27.65 44.41 35.49
C LEU A 57 -27.42 43.66 36.82
N SER A 58 -27.97 44.20 37.92
CA SER A 58 -27.99 43.56 39.24
C SER A 58 -28.79 42.25 39.27
N CYS A 59 -29.84 42.12 38.46
CA CYS A 59 -30.62 40.90 38.33
C CYS A 59 -29.92 39.88 37.44
N LEU A 60 -29.28 40.33 36.36
CA LEU A 60 -28.44 39.48 35.52
C LEU A 60 -27.28 38.83 36.31
N ALA A 61 -26.73 39.54 37.29
CA ALA A 61 -25.67 39.03 38.16
C ALA A 61 -26.14 37.89 39.09
N GLN A 62 -27.44 37.83 39.43
CA GLN A 62 -28.03 36.76 40.27
C GLN A 62 -28.56 35.58 39.46
N PHE A 63 -28.64 35.71 38.13
CA PHE A 63 -29.10 34.67 37.23
C PHE A 63 -28.35 33.32 37.38
N PRO A 64 -27.01 33.29 37.51
CA PRO A 64 -26.28 32.04 37.66
C PRO A 64 -26.66 31.27 38.92
N ASP A 65 -27.01 31.98 40.00
CA ASP A 65 -27.43 31.36 41.27
C ASP A 65 -28.87 30.83 41.18
N ALA A 66 -29.77 31.55 40.50
CA ALA A 66 -31.15 31.14 40.30
C ALA A 66 -31.31 29.91 39.38
N PHE A 67 -30.43 29.79 38.36
CA PHE A 67 -30.44 28.70 37.38
C PHE A 67 -29.25 27.74 37.54
N ARG A 68 -28.64 27.71 38.72
CA ARG A 68 -27.43 26.94 38.99
C ARG A 68 -27.56 25.47 38.58
N VAL A 69 -28.68 24.83 38.91
CA VAL A 69 -28.92 23.42 38.59
C VAL A 69 -28.97 23.18 37.07
N GLN A 70 -29.60 24.09 36.32
CA GLN A 70 -29.68 24.03 34.86
C GLN A 70 -28.33 24.26 34.21
N LEU A 71 -27.56 25.24 34.71
CA LEU A 71 -26.23 25.56 34.22
C LEU A 71 -25.23 24.43 34.54
N ASP A 72 -25.30 23.84 35.73
CA ASP A 72 -24.50 22.68 36.12
C ASP A 72 -24.84 21.45 35.24
N LEU A 73 -26.12 21.24 34.93
CA LEU A 73 -26.56 20.15 34.05
C LEU A 73 -26.06 20.34 32.62
N LEU A 74 -26.20 21.55 32.06
CA LEU A 74 -25.64 21.88 30.74
C LEU A 74 -24.11 21.75 30.72
N GLY A 75 -23.43 22.20 31.78
CA GLY A 75 -21.99 22.07 31.94
C GLY A 75 -21.54 20.60 32.02
N ALA A 76 -22.28 19.75 32.73
CA ALA A 76 -22.02 18.31 32.77
C ALA A 76 -22.22 17.65 31.40
N GLY A 77 -23.30 18.00 30.70
CA GLY A 77 -23.55 17.54 29.33
C GLY A 77 -22.45 17.96 28.35
N GLY A 78 -21.99 19.21 28.43
CA GLY A 78 -20.89 19.73 27.64
C GLY A 78 -19.57 19.01 27.91
N LYS A 79 -19.24 18.73 29.18
CA LYS A 79 -18.05 17.95 29.57
C LYS A 79 -18.12 16.52 29.02
N LEU A 80 -19.27 15.87 29.12
CA LEU A 80 -19.47 14.52 28.61
C LEU A 80 -19.37 14.47 27.08
N ALA A 81 -20.03 15.40 26.39
CA ALA A 81 -19.97 15.53 24.94
C ALA A 81 -18.53 15.77 24.46
N THR A 82 -17.78 16.64 25.16
CA THR A 82 -16.37 16.90 24.87
C THR A 82 -15.51 15.67 25.07
N LEU A 83 -15.71 14.91 26.15
CA LEU A 83 -14.97 13.68 26.42
C LEU A 83 -15.20 12.64 25.32
N VAL A 84 -16.45 12.45 24.89
CA VAL A 84 -16.79 11.55 23.77
C VAL A 84 -16.11 12.00 22.47
N ALA A 85 -16.19 13.29 22.16
CA ALA A 85 -15.54 13.84 20.97
C ALA A 85 -14.02 13.69 21.01
N LEU A 86 -13.39 13.89 22.17
CA LEU A 86 -11.95 13.80 22.36
C LEU A 86 -11.41 12.38 22.16
N VAL A 87 -12.17 11.36 22.54
CA VAL A 87 -11.76 9.96 22.36
C VAL A 87 -12.09 9.46 20.95
N LEU A 88 -13.31 9.69 20.48
CA LEU A 88 -13.79 9.12 19.23
C LEU A 88 -13.31 9.90 17.99
N GLY A 89 -13.07 11.20 18.11
CA GLY A 89 -12.62 12.06 17.02
C GLY A 89 -11.27 11.63 16.45
N PRO A 90 -10.19 11.61 17.25
CA PRO A 90 -8.87 11.16 16.80
C PRO A 90 -8.87 9.71 16.28
N TYR A 91 -9.64 8.82 16.90
CA TYR A 91 -9.78 7.44 16.44
C TYR A 91 -10.38 7.37 15.03
N ALA A 92 -11.49 8.08 14.79
CA ALA A 92 -12.13 8.11 13.48
C ALA A 92 -11.22 8.74 12.42
N ALA A 93 -10.47 9.78 12.79
CA ALA A 93 -9.49 10.42 11.91
C ALA A 93 -8.36 9.45 11.54
N LEU A 94 -7.79 8.74 12.52
CA LEU A 94 -6.73 7.75 12.29
C LEU A 94 -7.21 6.61 11.38
N LYS A 95 -8.42 6.10 11.59
CA LYS A 95 -9.00 5.07 10.73
C LYS A 95 -9.19 5.58 9.30
N GLY A 96 -9.69 6.80 9.14
CA GLY A 96 -9.83 7.45 7.83
C GLY A 96 -8.47 7.59 7.12
N TYR A 97 -7.44 7.98 7.86
CA TYR A 97 -6.07 8.03 7.38
C TYR A 97 -5.57 6.66 6.94
N LEU A 98 -5.69 5.62 7.78
CA LEU A 98 -5.24 4.27 7.44
C LEU A 98 -5.96 3.69 6.22
N SER A 99 -7.26 3.94 6.09
CA SER A 99 -8.04 3.51 4.91
C SER A 99 -7.63 4.25 3.64
N THR A 100 -7.28 5.53 3.76
CA THR A 100 -6.80 6.31 2.61
C THR A 100 -5.40 5.86 2.22
N ALA A 101 -4.51 5.66 3.20
CA ALA A 101 -3.15 5.18 2.99
C ALA A 101 -3.13 3.78 2.36
N SER A 102 -4.05 2.87 2.73
CA SER A 102 -4.14 1.56 2.11
C SER A 102 -4.66 1.62 0.66
N ALA A 103 -5.66 2.46 0.39
CA ALA A 103 -6.14 2.70 -0.97
C ALA A 103 -5.06 3.33 -1.86
N GLU A 104 -4.29 4.26 -1.31
CA GLU A 104 -3.15 4.89 -1.99
C GLU A 104 -2.04 3.87 -2.27
N ALA A 105 -1.66 3.04 -1.29
CA ALA A 105 -0.68 1.98 -1.50
C ALA A 105 -1.09 1.00 -2.61
N PHE A 106 -2.36 0.61 -2.65
CA PHE A 106 -2.91 -0.22 -3.71
C PHE A 106 -2.88 0.48 -5.08
N GLY A 107 -3.28 1.75 -5.13
CA GLY A 107 -3.21 2.57 -6.35
C GLY A 107 -1.77 2.71 -6.87
N ASN A 108 -0.82 2.96 -5.97
CA ASN A 108 0.61 3.05 -6.30
C ASN A 108 1.16 1.71 -6.81
N HIS A 109 0.77 0.59 -6.19
CA HIS A 109 1.15 -0.74 -6.67
C HIS A 109 0.66 -1.00 -8.10
N ILE A 110 -0.60 -0.68 -8.41
CA ILE A 110 -1.15 -0.81 -9.76
C ILE A 110 -0.42 0.10 -10.75
N ALA A 111 -0.17 1.36 -10.37
CA ALA A 111 0.55 2.30 -11.22
C ALA A 111 1.96 1.81 -11.56
N HIS A 112 2.69 1.29 -10.57
CA HIS A 112 4.03 0.73 -10.75
C HIS A 112 4.01 -0.53 -11.64
N LEU A 113 3.05 -1.44 -11.44
CA LEU A 113 2.88 -2.62 -12.28
C LEU A 113 2.56 -2.25 -13.74
N ASN A 114 1.67 -1.28 -13.96
CA ASN A 114 1.32 -0.81 -15.31
C ASN A 114 2.51 -0.13 -16.00
N PHE A 115 3.30 0.64 -15.26
CA PHE A 115 4.53 1.24 -15.76
C PHE A 115 5.54 0.16 -16.14
N PHE A 116 5.76 -0.82 -15.26
CA PHE A 116 6.65 -1.94 -15.52
C PHE A 116 6.22 -2.73 -16.74
N GLU A 117 4.94 -3.12 -16.84
CA GLU A 117 4.40 -3.85 -17.99
C GLU A 117 4.60 -3.08 -19.30
N SER A 118 4.28 -1.79 -19.31
CA SER A 118 4.46 -0.94 -20.48
C SER A 118 5.93 -0.83 -20.89
N PHE A 119 6.82 -0.71 -19.91
CA PHE A 119 8.26 -0.66 -20.11
C PHE A 119 8.80 -1.97 -20.70
N ILE A 120 8.43 -3.12 -20.11
CA ILE A 120 8.83 -4.44 -20.59
C ILE A 120 8.34 -4.65 -22.02
N ARG A 121 7.08 -4.34 -22.33
CA ARG A 121 6.54 -4.49 -23.70
C ARG A 121 7.30 -3.63 -24.71
N ALA A 122 7.58 -2.37 -24.37
CA ALA A 122 8.35 -1.48 -25.23
C ALA A 122 9.79 -1.98 -25.46
N GLU A 123 10.39 -2.62 -24.47
CA GLU A 123 11.72 -3.22 -24.60
C GLU A 123 11.72 -4.53 -25.38
N LEU A 124 10.71 -5.38 -25.20
CA LEU A 124 10.55 -6.59 -26.01
C LEU A 124 10.27 -6.26 -27.48
N ASP A 125 9.53 -5.20 -27.77
CA ASP A 125 9.24 -4.75 -29.15
C ASP A 125 10.49 -4.32 -29.93
N LYS A 126 11.59 -3.95 -29.24
CA LYS A 126 12.88 -3.63 -29.87
C LYS A 126 13.67 -4.89 -30.29
N ARG A 127 13.21 -6.08 -29.92
CA ARG A 127 13.98 -7.34 -30.01
C ARG A 127 13.25 -8.35 -30.89
N GLU A 128 13.75 -8.54 -32.10
CA GLU A 128 13.09 -9.36 -33.13
C GLU A 128 13.12 -10.87 -32.85
N ARG A 129 14.10 -11.36 -32.08
CA ARG A 129 14.33 -12.80 -31.84
C ARG A 129 13.68 -13.31 -30.56
N ILE A 130 13.06 -12.43 -29.76
CA ILE A 130 12.34 -12.80 -28.54
C ILE A 130 10.83 -12.79 -28.83
N SER A 131 10.16 -13.91 -28.58
CA SER A 131 8.70 -13.94 -28.67
C SER A 131 8.08 -13.06 -27.58
N LYS A 132 7.10 -12.23 -27.93
CA LYS A 132 6.41 -11.37 -26.94
C LYS A 132 5.70 -12.18 -25.84
N GLY A 133 5.31 -13.42 -26.15
CA GLY A 133 4.70 -14.35 -25.19
C GLY A 133 5.70 -15.19 -24.40
N ALA A 134 7.00 -15.05 -24.66
CA ALA A 134 8.02 -15.83 -23.97
C ALA A 134 8.34 -15.33 -22.55
N VAL A 135 7.98 -14.09 -22.22
CA VAL A 135 8.25 -13.49 -20.90
C VAL A 135 6.95 -13.36 -20.12
N ASP A 136 6.88 -14.02 -18.96
CA ASP A 136 5.79 -13.78 -18.01
C ASP A 136 6.10 -12.52 -17.20
N ILE A 137 5.55 -11.39 -17.67
CA ILE A 137 5.75 -10.06 -17.11
C ILE A 137 5.34 -10.01 -15.63
N TYR A 138 4.26 -10.68 -15.23
CA TYR A 138 3.74 -10.62 -13.86
C TYR A 138 4.62 -11.42 -12.90
N SER A 139 5.07 -12.60 -13.31
CA SER A 139 5.98 -13.41 -12.49
C SER A 139 7.37 -12.76 -12.40
N LEU A 140 7.86 -12.18 -13.50
CA LEU A 140 9.09 -11.37 -13.50
C LEU A 140 8.96 -10.14 -12.59
N TYR A 141 7.80 -9.45 -12.63
CA TYR A 141 7.53 -8.34 -11.73
C TYR A 141 7.57 -8.78 -10.26
N ARG A 142 6.92 -9.90 -9.91
CA ARG A 142 6.95 -10.43 -8.53
C ARG A 142 8.35 -10.87 -8.09
N LEU A 143 9.20 -11.30 -9.03
CA LEU A 143 10.60 -11.62 -8.75
C LEU A 143 11.41 -10.36 -8.48
N MET A 144 11.21 -9.31 -9.29
CA MET A 144 11.92 -8.03 -9.15
C MET A 144 11.42 -7.23 -7.93
N PHE A 145 10.12 -7.25 -7.65
CA PHE A 145 9.47 -6.47 -6.60
C PHE A 145 8.61 -7.40 -5.72
N PRO A 146 9.21 -8.19 -4.83
CA PRO A 146 8.50 -9.14 -3.99
C PRO A 146 7.59 -8.45 -2.95
N GLU A 147 7.87 -7.18 -2.61
CA GLU A 147 7.05 -6.40 -1.70
C GLU A 147 5.78 -5.89 -2.40
N ALA A 148 4.63 -6.39 -1.97
CA ALA A 148 3.32 -6.08 -2.55
C ALA A 148 2.85 -4.63 -2.32
N ASP A 149 3.53 -3.87 -1.47
CA ASP A 149 3.06 -2.58 -0.98
C ASP A 149 3.51 -1.40 -1.87
N GLY A 150 4.19 -1.67 -2.99
CA GLY A 150 4.67 -0.63 -3.92
C GLY A 150 5.79 0.26 -3.34
N ARG A 151 6.39 -0.13 -2.22
CA ARG A 151 7.47 0.61 -1.55
C ARG A 151 8.85 0.28 -2.12
N ALA A 152 9.01 -0.90 -2.70
CA ALA A 152 10.26 -1.30 -3.34
C ALA A 152 10.43 -0.56 -4.67
N ILE A 153 11.38 0.38 -4.70
CA ILE A 153 11.75 1.14 -5.90
C ILE A 153 12.81 0.38 -6.72
N HIS A 154 13.58 -0.48 -6.05
CA HIS A 154 14.69 -1.22 -6.64
C HIS A 154 14.37 -2.71 -6.81
N ALA A 155 14.99 -3.30 -7.83
CA ALA A 155 14.91 -4.72 -8.11
C ALA A 155 15.53 -5.53 -6.96
N SER A 156 14.91 -6.67 -6.67
CA SER A 156 15.32 -7.53 -5.57
C SER A 156 16.75 -8.06 -5.77
N PRO A 157 17.51 -8.27 -4.69
CA PRO A 157 18.81 -8.94 -4.76
C PRO A 157 18.72 -10.33 -5.39
N GLU A 158 17.58 -11.00 -5.25
CA GLU A 158 17.33 -12.32 -5.84
C GLU A 158 17.25 -12.27 -7.36
N PHE A 159 16.58 -11.25 -7.93
CA PHE A 159 16.59 -11.03 -9.38
C PHE A 159 18.02 -10.80 -9.88
N LEU A 160 18.77 -9.89 -9.25
CA LEU A 160 20.13 -9.56 -9.63
C LEU A 160 21.05 -10.78 -9.55
N ARG A 161 20.90 -11.61 -8.51
CA ARG A 161 21.63 -12.87 -8.35
C ARG A 161 21.36 -13.85 -9.49
N ARG A 162 20.10 -14.00 -9.93
CA ARG A 162 19.73 -14.88 -11.06
C ARG A 162 20.29 -14.36 -12.38
N VAL A 163 20.26 -13.06 -12.62
CA VAL A 163 20.91 -12.44 -13.79
C VAL A 163 22.44 -12.65 -13.73
N GLY A 164 23.04 -12.53 -12.55
CA GLY A 164 24.46 -12.85 -12.33
C GLY A 164 24.81 -14.30 -12.65
N PHE A 165 23.97 -15.27 -12.29
CA PHE A 165 24.18 -16.67 -12.66
C PHE A 165 24.10 -16.92 -14.16
N LEU A 166 23.20 -16.23 -14.86
CA LEU A 166 23.15 -16.28 -16.32
C LEU A 166 24.48 -15.79 -16.90
N CYS A 167 24.98 -14.64 -16.43
CA CYS A 167 26.26 -14.08 -16.89
C CYS A 167 27.43 -15.03 -16.62
N ASN A 168 27.51 -15.61 -15.42
CA ASN A 168 28.56 -16.57 -15.05
C ASN A 168 28.49 -17.84 -15.89
N SER A 169 27.29 -18.32 -16.24
CA SER A 169 27.11 -19.50 -17.10
C SER A 169 27.61 -19.25 -18.53
N ILE A 170 27.34 -18.05 -19.05
CA ILE A 170 27.83 -17.58 -20.35
C ILE A 170 29.36 -17.43 -20.35
N GLU A 171 29.94 -16.89 -19.28
CA GLU A 171 31.38 -16.74 -19.13
C GLU A 171 32.09 -18.11 -19.02
N ALA A 172 31.58 -19.01 -18.18
CA ALA A 172 32.11 -20.38 -18.06
C ALA A 172 32.08 -21.11 -19.41
N SER A 173 31.01 -20.93 -20.18
CA SER A 173 30.88 -21.52 -21.52
C SER A 173 31.88 -20.92 -22.51
N SER A 174 32.22 -19.63 -22.37
CA SER A 174 33.26 -18.96 -23.15
C SER A 174 34.66 -19.46 -22.81
N GLN A 175 34.94 -19.69 -21.53
CA GLN A 175 36.22 -20.26 -21.09
C GLN A 175 36.40 -21.71 -21.60
N CYS A 176 35.34 -22.53 -21.59
CA CYS A 176 35.34 -23.85 -22.19
C CYS A 176 35.46 -23.85 -23.72
N PHE A 177 35.27 -22.71 -24.41
CA PHE A 177 35.53 -22.61 -25.84
C PHE A 177 37.00 -22.29 -26.11
N SER A 178 37.63 -21.48 -25.27
CA SER A 178 39.04 -21.09 -25.41
C SER A 178 40.03 -22.11 -24.88
N SER A 179 39.61 -22.99 -23.96
CA SER A 179 40.47 -24.05 -23.42
C SER A 179 40.67 -25.19 -24.42
N ALA A 180 41.91 -25.63 -24.60
CA ALA A 180 42.23 -26.80 -25.43
C ALA A 180 41.76 -28.13 -24.79
N GLU A 181 41.54 -28.15 -23.47
CA GLU A 181 41.24 -29.37 -22.69
C GLU A 181 39.74 -29.69 -22.62
N THR A 182 38.88 -28.67 -22.72
CA THR A 182 37.43 -28.84 -22.66
C THR A 182 36.82 -28.40 -23.99
N LYS A 183 36.04 -29.27 -24.65
CA LYS A 183 35.32 -28.92 -25.87
C LYS A 183 33.98 -28.28 -25.53
N PHE A 184 33.74 -27.07 -25.99
CA PHE A 184 32.43 -26.42 -25.91
C PHE A 184 31.34 -27.31 -26.53
N ARG A 185 30.30 -27.61 -25.73
CA ARG A 185 29.15 -28.42 -26.14
C ARG A 185 27.87 -27.57 -26.14
N PHE A 186 27.41 -27.21 -27.32
CA PHE A 186 26.21 -26.39 -27.51
C PHE A 186 24.97 -26.94 -26.78
N ASP A 187 24.73 -28.26 -26.84
CA ASP A 187 23.56 -28.86 -26.19
C ASP A 187 23.59 -28.79 -24.66
N VAL A 188 24.77 -28.72 -24.06
CA VAL A 188 24.92 -28.55 -22.60
C VAL A 188 24.69 -27.10 -22.24
N HIS A 189 25.32 -26.19 -22.99
CA HIS A 189 25.16 -24.76 -22.81
C HIS A 189 23.70 -24.33 -22.96
N ARG A 190 23.04 -24.73 -24.06
CA ARG A 190 21.61 -24.46 -24.30
C ARG A 190 20.74 -24.93 -23.14
N ARG A 191 20.94 -26.17 -22.66
CA ARG A 191 20.17 -26.70 -21.52
C ARG A 191 20.39 -25.90 -20.24
N ALA A 192 21.62 -25.50 -19.95
CA ALA A 192 21.94 -24.70 -18.78
C ALA A 192 21.27 -23.31 -18.85
N ILE A 193 21.40 -22.62 -19.98
CA ILE A 193 20.79 -21.30 -20.20
C ILE A 193 19.27 -21.37 -20.14
N THR A 194 18.62 -22.35 -20.79
CA THR A 194 17.17 -22.52 -20.73
C THR A 194 16.66 -22.73 -19.30
N GLN A 195 17.38 -23.49 -18.46
CA GLN A 195 17.00 -23.66 -17.06
C GLN A 195 17.10 -22.35 -16.26
N ILE A 196 18.19 -21.59 -16.44
CA ILE A 196 18.35 -20.29 -15.76
C ILE A 196 17.29 -19.28 -16.23
N LEU A 197 16.92 -19.30 -17.51
CA LEU A 197 15.87 -18.43 -18.04
C LEU A 197 14.48 -18.80 -17.49
N LEU A 198 14.20 -20.09 -17.26
CA LEU A 198 12.97 -20.53 -16.61
C LEU A 198 12.88 -19.99 -15.17
N ASP A 199 14.00 -19.95 -14.44
CA ASP A 199 14.05 -19.30 -13.12
C ASP A 199 13.79 -17.79 -13.20
N LEU A 200 14.01 -17.16 -14.35
CA LEU A 200 13.66 -15.75 -14.61
C LEU A 200 12.26 -15.59 -15.21
N TYR A 201 11.45 -16.66 -15.28
CA TYR A 201 10.14 -16.69 -15.92
C TYR A 201 10.17 -16.30 -17.41
N ILE A 202 11.26 -16.67 -18.08
CA ILE A 202 11.46 -16.50 -19.52
C ILE A 202 11.54 -17.88 -20.15
N THR A 203 10.63 -18.16 -21.08
CA THR A 203 10.65 -19.38 -21.89
C THR A 203 11.36 -19.14 -23.21
N GLN A 204 12.37 -19.96 -23.52
CA GLN A 204 13.03 -19.93 -24.84
C GLN A 204 12.75 -21.25 -25.56
N HIS A 205 12.19 -21.18 -26.76
CA HIS A 205 11.94 -22.36 -27.58
C HIS A 205 13.23 -22.94 -28.15
N ASN A 206 13.22 -24.24 -28.44
CA ASN A 206 14.32 -24.91 -29.12
C ASN A 206 14.43 -24.40 -30.56
N SER A 207 15.38 -23.50 -30.78
CA SER A 207 15.74 -22.97 -32.10
C SER A 207 17.05 -23.58 -32.61
N PRO A 208 17.33 -23.46 -33.93
CA PRO A 208 18.64 -23.76 -34.49
C PRO A 208 19.76 -22.99 -33.79
N ARG A 209 20.99 -23.50 -33.85
CA ARG A 209 22.14 -22.97 -33.08
C ARG A 209 22.33 -21.46 -33.23
N ILE A 210 22.27 -20.94 -34.45
CA ILE A 210 22.50 -19.51 -34.73
C ILE A 210 21.39 -18.67 -34.11
N ASP A 211 20.12 -19.04 -34.36
CA ASP A 211 18.96 -18.32 -33.83
C ASP A 211 18.92 -18.36 -32.29
N PHE A 212 19.35 -19.47 -31.67
CA PHE A 212 19.45 -19.58 -30.22
C PHE A 212 20.45 -18.57 -29.65
N LEU A 213 21.64 -18.49 -30.24
CA LEU A 213 22.69 -17.58 -29.79
C LEU A 213 22.32 -16.11 -30.02
N GLU A 214 21.63 -15.78 -31.12
CA GLU A 214 21.10 -14.43 -31.34
C GLU A 214 19.98 -14.06 -30.36
N ALA A 215 19.07 -14.99 -30.05
CA ALA A 215 18.03 -14.77 -29.05
C ALA A 215 18.64 -14.60 -27.64
N GLU A 216 19.68 -15.36 -27.32
CA GLU A 216 20.44 -15.21 -26.07
C GLU A 216 21.09 -13.82 -25.96
N ASP A 217 21.65 -13.30 -27.07
CA ASP A 217 22.18 -11.93 -27.13
C ASP A 217 21.13 -10.91 -26.71
N GLN A 218 19.97 -10.96 -27.38
CA GLN A 218 18.89 -10.02 -27.11
C GLN A 218 18.31 -10.18 -25.70
N LEU A 219 18.25 -11.41 -25.16
CA LEU A 219 17.77 -11.70 -23.82
C LEU A 219 18.73 -11.19 -22.74
N LEU A 220 20.03 -11.36 -22.94
CA LEU A 220 21.02 -10.84 -22.01
C LEU A 220 21.00 -9.31 -22.00
N ASP A 221 20.96 -8.68 -23.17
CA ASP A 221 20.84 -7.23 -23.29
C ASP A 221 19.55 -6.71 -22.64
N PHE A 222 18.45 -7.45 -22.75
CA PHE A 222 17.19 -7.16 -22.07
C PHE A 222 17.36 -7.20 -20.54
N LEU A 223 17.89 -8.30 -20.00
CA LEU A 223 18.05 -8.48 -18.55
C LEU A 223 19.06 -7.49 -17.95
N CYS A 224 20.16 -7.21 -18.65
CA CYS A 224 21.13 -6.19 -18.24
C CYS A 224 20.50 -4.80 -18.24
N MET A 225 19.70 -4.46 -19.26
CA MET A 225 18.95 -3.21 -19.29
C MET A 225 17.99 -3.11 -18.10
N LEU A 226 17.26 -4.18 -17.77
CA LEU A 226 16.38 -4.21 -16.60
C LEU A 226 17.16 -4.01 -15.30
N SER A 227 18.30 -4.67 -15.15
CA SER A 227 19.18 -4.50 -13.99
C SER A 227 19.69 -3.06 -13.86
N ARG A 228 19.94 -2.36 -14.98
CA ARG A 228 20.38 -0.96 -14.98
C ARG A 228 19.27 0.02 -14.64
N VAL A 229 18.06 -0.22 -15.14
CA VAL A 229 16.92 0.69 -14.94
C VAL A 229 16.32 0.55 -13.54
N PHE A 230 16.20 -0.69 -13.07
CA PHE A 230 15.55 -0.99 -11.79
C PHE A 230 16.53 -1.35 -10.67
N GLY A 231 17.81 -1.59 -10.95
CA GLY A 231 18.80 -1.88 -9.91
C GLY A 231 19.17 -0.65 -9.07
N GLU A 232 19.86 -0.90 -7.96
CA GLU A 232 20.50 0.17 -7.19
C GLU A 232 21.65 0.79 -7.99
N ARG A 233 21.96 2.06 -7.74
CA ARG A 233 23.10 2.73 -8.39
C ARG A 233 24.39 1.96 -8.07
N GLY A 234 25.06 1.46 -9.12
CA GLY A 234 26.29 0.67 -9.00
C GLY A 234 26.09 -0.84 -8.96
N ALA A 235 24.84 -1.34 -8.94
CA ALA A 235 24.53 -2.77 -9.06
C ALA A 235 24.47 -3.25 -10.53
N GLU A 236 25.26 -2.63 -11.41
CA GLU A 236 25.25 -2.94 -12.84
C GLU A 236 25.86 -4.31 -13.10
N VAL A 237 25.10 -5.18 -13.76
CA VAL A 237 25.62 -6.47 -14.21
C VAL A 237 26.37 -6.26 -15.53
N ALA A 238 27.69 -6.46 -15.51
CA ALA A 238 28.53 -6.36 -16.68
C ALA A 238 28.14 -7.45 -17.71
N ILE A 239 28.00 -7.05 -18.97
CA ILE A 239 27.72 -7.99 -20.06
C ILE A 239 29.00 -8.81 -20.33
N PRO A 240 28.99 -10.15 -20.10
CA PRO A 240 30.16 -10.98 -20.34
C PRO A 240 30.52 -11.04 -21.83
N LYS A 241 31.83 -11.05 -22.12
CA LYS A 241 32.35 -11.23 -23.47
C LYS A 241 32.19 -12.69 -23.91
N ARG A 242 31.49 -12.92 -25.03
CA ARG A 242 31.24 -14.28 -25.56
C ARG A 242 32.27 -14.64 -26.62
N LEU A 243 32.99 -15.75 -26.41
CA LEU A 243 34.08 -16.20 -27.28
C LEU A 243 33.67 -17.31 -28.26
N TYR A 244 32.54 -17.99 -28.02
CA TYR A 244 32.03 -19.10 -28.84
C TYR A 244 31.14 -18.66 -30.01
N ARG A 245 31.25 -17.39 -30.41
CA ARG A 245 30.53 -16.79 -31.52
C ARG A 245 31.35 -16.84 -32.81
#